data_AF-A0AAE2EKH6-F1
#
_entry.id   AF-A0AAE2EKH6-F1
#
_cell.length_a   1.000
_cell.length_b   1.000
_cell.length_c   1.000
_cell.angle_alpha   90.00
_cell.angle_beta   90.00
_cell.angle_gamma   90.00
#
_symmetry.space_group_name_H-M   'P 1'
#
loop_
_entity.id
_entity.type
_entity.pdbx_description
1 polymer ?
#
loop_
_entity_poly.entity_id
_entity_poly.type
_entity_poly.pdbx_seq_one_letter_code
_entity_poly.pdbx_strand_id
1 'polypeptide(L)'
;YSVEDKLKVLHYMIENGTSIRETAAIFNIQAPSTVAQWQKLFETGGIDALKPMKKGRPSMTKKNQKRTKKQTPQEGSVEAMQAEIERLRMENAYLKKLNTLVQNKEKLQNKKRPK
;
A
#
# COMPACT_ATOMS: atom_id res chain seq x y z
N TYR A 1 10.72 -6.30 16.90
CA TYR A 1 9.88 -6.35 15.69
C TYR A 1 10.65 -5.78 14.52
N SER A 2 11.00 -6.66 13.57
CA SER A 2 11.55 -6.27 12.27
C SER A 2 10.50 -5.51 11.46
N VAL A 3 10.87 -4.94 10.31
CA VAL A 3 9.90 -4.25 9.45
C VAL A 3 8.99 -5.27 8.77
N GLU A 4 9.56 -6.41 8.41
CA GLU A 4 8.91 -7.56 7.81
C GLU A 4 7.82 -8.13 8.74
N ASP A 5 8.12 -8.28 10.03
CA ASP A 5 7.15 -8.76 11.02
C ASP A 5 5.96 -7.80 11.15
N LYS A 6 6.24 -6.48 11.22
CA LYS A 6 5.20 -5.46 11.34
C LYS A 6 4.30 -5.45 10.10
N LEU A 7 4.88 -5.59 8.92
CA LEU A 7 4.13 -5.68 7.68
C LEU A 7 3.26 -6.93 7.66
N LYS A 8 3.81 -8.09 8.04
CA LYS A 8 3.04 -9.33 8.12
C LYS A 8 1.81 -9.19 9.02
N VAL A 9 1.97 -8.56 10.18
CA VAL A 9 0.89 -8.29 11.14
C VAL A 9 -0.19 -7.38 10.52
N LEU A 10 0.22 -6.29 9.87
CA LEU A 10 -0.71 -5.34 9.25
C LEU A 10 -1.42 -5.93 8.01
N HIS A 11 -0.70 -6.68 7.19
CA HIS A 11 -1.27 -7.38 6.03
C HIS A 11 -2.33 -8.39 6.47
N TYR A 12 -2.02 -9.22 7.47
CA TYR A 12 -2.98 -10.17 8.01
C TYR A 12 -4.25 -9.48 8.52
N MET A 13 -4.10 -8.33 9.17
CA MET A 13 -5.23 -7.55 9.70
C MET A 13 -6.15 -7.06 8.58
N ILE A 14 -5.57 -6.58 7.48
CA ILE A 14 -6.33 -6.07 6.32
C ILE A 14 -6.98 -7.23 5.55
N GLU A 15 -6.25 -8.31 5.31
CA GLU A 15 -6.72 -9.46 4.53
C GLU A 15 -7.85 -10.21 5.24
N ASN A 16 -7.74 -10.39 6.56
CA ASN A 16 -8.73 -11.11 7.35
C ASN A 16 -9.77 -10.20 8.01
N GLY A 17 -9.64 -8.87 7.85
CA GLY A 17 -10.57 -7.89 8.44
C GLY A 17 -10.63 -7.94 9.96
N THR A 18 -9.55 -8.36 10.63
CA THR A 18 -9.53 -8.53 12.09
C THR A 18 -9.34 -7.20 12.82
N SER A 19 -9.89 -7.09 14.03
CA SER A 19 -9.66 -5.91 14.87
C SER A 19 -8.22 -5.87 15.40
N ILE A 20 -7.78 -4.67 15.81
CA ILE A 20 -6.46 -4.45 16.40
C ILE A 20 -6.20 -5.39 17.60
N ARG A 21 -7.23 -5.66 18.41
CA ARG A 21 -7.13 -6.55 19.58
C ARG A 21 -7.00 -8.01 19.18
N GLU A 22 -7.78 -8.46 18.21
CA GLU A 22 -7.71 -9.83 17.69
C GLU A 22 -6.37 -10.09 17.02
N THR A 23 -5.93 -9.17 16.16
CA THR A 23 -4.60 -9.24 15.53
C THR A 23 -3.50 -9.29 16.59
N ALA A 24 -3.58 -8.46 17.63
CA ALA A 24 -2.60 -8.50 18.71
C ALA A 24 -2.60 -9.85 19.45
N ALA A 25 -3.76 -10.45 19.68
CA ALA A 25 -3.86 -11.78 20.29
C ALA A 25 -3.25 -12.88 19.40
N ILE A 26 -3.55 -12.87 18.09
CA ILE A 26 -3.07 -13.85 17.11
C ILE A 26 -1.53 -13.81 17.00
N PHE A 27 -0.96 -12.61 16.97
CA PHE A 27 0.49 -12.42 16.88
C PHE A 27 1.18 -12.35 18.25
N ASN A 28 0.45 -12.64 19.33
CA ASN A 28 0.94 -12.64 20.71
C ASN A 28 1.63 -11.31 21.12
N ILE A 29 1.09 -10.19 20.64
CA ILE A 29 1.55 -8.83 20.93
C ILE A 29 0.89 -8.36 22.23
N GLN A 30 1.71 -8.11 23.26
CA GLN A 30 1.25 -7.72 24.60
C GLN A 30 0.34 -6.48 24.62
N ALA A 31 0.62 -5.50 23.76
CA ALA A 31 -0.09 -4.24 23.74
C ALA A 31 -0.77 -4.01 22.38
N PRO A 32 -2.11 -4.09 22.29
CA PRO A 32 -2.85 -3.78 21.06
C PRO A 32 -2.58 -2.36 20.53
N SER A 33 -2.25 -1.42 21.42
CA SER A 33 -1.83 -0.06 21.04
C SER A 33 -0.59 -0.03 20.14
N THR A 34 0.27 -1.05 20.22
CA THR A 34 1.45 -1.18 19.34
C THR A 34 1.04 -1.43 17.90
N VAL A 35 0.03 -2.29 17.68
CA VAL A 35 -0.53 -2.55 16.34
C VAL A 35 -1.22 -1.30 15.81
N ALA A 36 -1.97 -0.59 16.65
CA ALA A 36 -2.58 0.70 16.28
C ALA A 36 -1.54 1.75 15.86
N GLN A 37 -0.40 1.80 16.56
CA GLN A 37 0.69 2.69 16.21
C GLN A 37 1.34 2.31 14.87
N TRP A 38 1.55 1.02 14.61
CA TRP A 38 2.08 0.57 13.32
C TRP A 38 1.12 0.89 12.18
N GLN A 39 -0.19 0.71 12.38
CA GLN A 39 -1.20 1.08 11.40
C GLN A 39 -1.12 2.59 11.08
N LYS A 40 -1.09 3.44 12.10
CA LYS A 40 -0.98 4.90 11.91
C LYS A 40 0.32 5.30 11.21
N LEU A 41 1.44 4.66 11.54
CA LEU A 41 2.72 4.90 10.86
C LEU A 41 2.65 4.48 9.39
N PHE A 42 2.05 3.32 9.10
CA PHE A 42 1.87 2.83 7.75
C PHE A 42 0.95 3.73 6.91
N GLU A 43 -0.15 4.22 7.49
CA GLU A 43 -1.08 5.15 6.83
C GLU A 43 -0.43 6.51 6.53
N THR A 44 0.46 6.99 7.42
CA THR A 44 1.07 8.32 7.30
C THR A 44 2.35 8.35 6.46
N GLY A 45 3.13 7.27 6.44
CA GLY A 45 4.43 7.24 5.76
C GLY A 45 4.84 5.87 5.22
N GLY A 46 3.88 4.97 5.02
CA GLY A 46 4.09 3.68 4.38
C GLY A 46 5.11 2.79 5.10
N ILE A 47 5.81 1.97 4.32
CA ILE A 47 6.83 1.04 4.81
C ILE A 47 8.00 1.78 5.47
N ASP A 48 8.36 2.95 4.96
CA ASP A 48 9.49 3.73 5.48
C ASP A 48 9.23 4.27 6.89
N ALA A 49 7.99 4.54 7.25
CA ALA A 49 7.61 4.92 8.60
C ALA A 49 7.62 3.75 9.61
N LEU A 50 7.56 2.50 9.14
CA LEU A 50 7.69 1.31 9.99
C LEU A 50 9.15 0.96 10.31
N LYS A 51 10.09 1.47 9.52
CA LYS A 51 11.53 1.30 9.77
C LYS A 51 11.89 1.90 11.14
N PRO A 52 12.75 1.22 11.91
CA PRO A 52 13.24 1.79 13.16
C PRO A 52 13.99 3.09 12.83
N MET A 53 13.40 4.23 13.19
CA MET A 53 14.12 5.49 13.13
C MET A 53 15.34 5.35 14.04
N LYS A 54 16.55 5.56 13.50
CA LYS A 54 17.79 5.62 14.29
C LYS A 54 17.65 6.72 15.32
N LYS A 55 17.17 6.36 16.51
CA LYS A 55 16.87 7.28 17.61
C LYS A 55 18.17 7.60 18.33
N GLY A 56 19.04 8.34 17.66
CA GLY A 56 20.05 9.13 18.37
C GLY A 56 19.32 10.20 19.15
N ARG A 57 19.50 10.25 20.47
CA ARG A 57 19.01 11.30 21.35
C ARG A 57 19.39 12.65 20.74
N PRO A 58 18.47 13.58 20.43
CA PRO A 58 18.90 14.95 20.14
C PRO A 58 19.59 15.47 21.41
N SER A 59 20.86 15.83 21.28
CA SER A 59 21.62 16.45 22.35
C SER A 59 20.87 17.68 22.85
N MET A 60 20.76 17.83 24.17
CA MET A 60 20.08 18.93 24.85
C MET A 60 20.86 20.25 24.65
N THR A 61 20.84 20.81 23.45
CA THR A 61 21.29 22.17 23.21
C THR A 61 20.18 22.95 22.53
N LYS A 62 19.52 23.79 23.33
CA LYS A 62 18.63 24.85 22.86
C LYS A 62 19.37 25.69 21.82
N LYS A 63 19.09 25.50 20.54
CA LYS A 63 19.33 26.53 19.53
C LYS A 63 18.39 26.35 18.36
N ASN A 64 17.59 27.38 18.13
CA ASN A 64 16.82 27.62 16.92
C ASN A 64 17.62 27.19 15.68
N GLN A 65 17.24 26.09 15.07
CA GLN A 65 17.68 25.75 13.73
C GLN A 65 16.48 25.26 12.95
N LYS A 66 15.82 26.24 12.30
CA LYS A 66 15.18 26.06 11.00
C LYS A 66 16.09 25.16 10.15
N ARG A 67 15.71 23.90 10.00
CA ARG A 67 16.32 22.98 9.03
C ARG A 67 15.20 22.39 8.20
N THR A 68 14.83 23.18 7.19
CA THR A 68 14.68 22.74 5.80
C THR A 68 14.92 21.24 5.60
N LYS A 69 13.90 20.40 5.80
CA LYS A 69 13.86 19.10 5.14
C LYS A 69 13.19 19.31 3.80
N LYS A 70 14.05 19.37 2.77
CA LYS A 70 13.71 19.24 1.37
C LYS A 70 12.65 18.15 1.26
N GLN A 71 11.45 18.54 0.85
CA GLN A 71 10.43 17.64 0.34
C GLN A 71 11.05 17.03 -0.92
N THR A 72 11.58 15.82 -0.78
CA THR A 72 11.79 14.95 -1.94
C THR A 72 10.42 14.60 -2.49
N PRO A 73 10.21 14.58 -3.82
CA PRO A 73 8.91 14.31 -4.41
C PRO A 73 8.33 13.03 -3.83
N GLN A 74 7.18 13.21 -3.22
CA GLN A 74 6.48 12.22 -2.44
C GLN A 74 5.98 11.13 -3.38
N GLU A 75 6.74 10.04 -3.51
CA GLU A 75 6.33 8.77 -4.15
C GLU A 75 5.17 8.06 -3.40
N GLY A 76 4.54 8.76 -2.46
CA GLY A 76 3.33 8.37 -1.74
C GLY A 76 2.35 9.53 -1.58
N SER A 77 2.34 10.51 -2.49
CA SER A 77 1.24 11.47 -2.54
C SER A 77 0.00 10.71 -3.00
N VAL A 78 -1.14 10.94 -2.35
CA VAL A 78 -2.45 10.39 -2.73
C VAL A 78 -2.69 10.55 -4.25
N GLU A 79 -2.16 11.63 -4.81
CA GLU A 79 -2.20 11.96 -6.23
C GLU A 79 -1.40 10.99 -7.13
N ALA A 80 -0.22 10.53 -6.71
CA ALA A 80 0.56 9.52 -7.45
C ALA A 80 -0.15 8.15 -7.45
N MET A 81 -0.83 7.83 -6.35
CA MET A 81 -1.64 6.61 -6.24
C MET A 81 -2.90 6.69 -7.11
N GLN A 82 -3.54 7.85 -7.17
CA GLN A 82 -4.67 8.11 -8.08
C GLN A 82 -4.24 7.99 -9.54
N ALA A 83 -3.08 8.55 -9.89
CA ALA A 83 -2.53 8.43 -11.24
C ALA A 83 -2.26 6.97 -11.64
N GLU A 84 -1.72 6.14 -10.74
CA GLU A 84 -1.52 4.72 -11.04
C GLU A 84 -2.84 3.96 -11.15
N ILE A 85 -3.85 4.26 -10.32
CA ILE A 85 -5.20 3.69 -10.46
C ILE A 85 -5.81 4.07 -11.81
N GLU A 86 -5.71 5.32 -12.22
CA GLU A 86 -6.21 5.79 -13.52
C GLU A 86 -5.47 5.14 -14.68
N ARG A 87 -4.13 5.05 -14.62
CA ARG A 87 -3.30 4.34 -15.60
C ARG A 87 -3.73 2.88 -15.74
N LEU A 88 -3.87 2.17 -14.62
CA LEU A 88 -4.31 0.77 -14.59
C LEU A 88 -5.74 0.60 -15.10
N ARG A 89 -6.64 1.54 -14.82
CA ARG A 89 -8.01 1.54 -15.36
C ARG A 89 -8.02 1.68 -16.88
N MET A 90 -7.20 2.59 -17.42
CA MET A 90 -7.06 2.76 -18.86
C MET A 90 -6.49 1.51 -19.54
N GLU A 91 -5.43 0.92 -18.98
CA GLU A 91 -4.83 -0.31 -19.50
C GLU A 91 -5.83 -1.48 -19.50
N ASN A 92 -6.56 -1.67 -18.40
CA ASN A 92 -7.61 -2.68 -18.33
C ASN A 92 -8.76 -2.43 -19.32
N ALA A 93 -9.17 -1.18 -19.51
CA ALA A 93 -10.21 -0.84 -20.48
C ALA A 93 -9.77 -1.16 -21.91
N TYR A 94 -8.51 -0.87 -22.25
CA TYR A 94 -7.94 -1.21 -23.55
C TYR A 94 -7.92 -2.72 -23.78
N LEU A 95 -7.41 -3.50 -22.82
CA LEU A 95 -7.38 -4.96 -22.91
C LEU A 95 -8.78 -5.57 -23.05
N LYS A 96 -9.77 -5.05 -22.32
CA LYS A 96 -11.18 -5.48 -22.45
C LYS A 96 -11.71 -5.22 -23.87
N LYS A 97 -11.46 -4.03 -24.44
CA LYS A 97 -11.88 -3.69 -25.80
C LYS A 97 -11.23 -4.59 -26.85
N LEU A 98 -9.97 -4.94 -26.66
CA LEU A 98 -9.25 -5.85 -27.56
C LEU A 98 -9.86 -7.25 -27.51
N ASN A 99 -10.12 -7.76 -26.30
CA ASN A 99 -10.75 -9.05 -26.09
C ASN A 99 -12.14 -9.12 -26.74
N THR A 100 -12.98 -8.08 -26.61
CA THR A 100 -14.31 -8.08 -27.26
C THR A 100 -14.21 -8.13 -28.78
N LEU A 101 -13.25 -7.44 -29.40
CA LEU A 101 -13.03 -7.49 -30.84
C LEU A 101 -12.58 -8.88 -31.31
N VAL A 102 -11.68 -9.53 -30.56
CA VAL A 102 -11.24 -10.91 -30.86
C VAL A 102 -12.42 -11.88 -30.77
N GLN A 103 -13.19 -11.85 -29.67
CA GLN A 103 -14.36 -12.69 -29.50
C GLN A 103 -15.41 -12.48 -30.60
N ASN A 104 -15.62 -11.24 -31.02
CA ASN A 104 -16.56 -10.94 -32.11
C ASN A 104 -16.05 -11.48 -33.45
N LYS A 105 -14.74 -11.40 -33.73
CA LYS A 105 -14.15 -12.00 -34.93
C LYS A 105 -14.27 -13.52 -34.92
N GLU A 106 -13.99 -14.18 -33.80
CA GLU A 106 -14.15 -15.64 -33.67
C GLU A 106 -15.59 -16.09 -33.88
N LYS A 107 -16.56 -15.38 -33.28
CA LYS A 107 -17.99 -15.64 -33.50
C LYS A 107 -18.38 -15.49 -34.97
N LEU A 108 -17.84 -14.50 -35.67
CA LEU A 108 -18.10 -14.30 -37.10
C LEU A 108 -17.45 -15.39 -37.96
N GLN A 109 -16.24 -15.84 -37.62
CA GLN A 109 -15.56 -16.92 -38.33
C GLN A 109 -16.26 -18.27 -38.13
N ASN A 110 -16.73 -18.57 -36.92
CA ASN A 110 -17.49 -19.78 -36.62
C ASN A 110 -18.87 -19.80 -37.32
N LYS A 111 -19.49 -18.63 -37.56
CA LYS A 111 -20.73 -18.54 -38.36
C LYS A 111 -20.51 -18.70 -39.87
N LYS A 112 -19.31 -18.40 -40.38
CA LYS A 112 -18.96 -18.49 -41.82
C LYS A 112 -18.46 -19.86 -42.25
N ARG A 113 -18.21 -20.78 -41.32
CA ARG A 113 -17.92 -22.18 -41.61
C ARG A 113 -19.20 -23.00 -41.38
N PRO A 114 -20.10 -23.13 -42.37
CA PRO A 114 -21.12 -24.17 -42.28
C PRO A 114 -20.42 -25.54 -42.37
N LYS A 115 -20.95 -26.51 -41.63
CA LYS A 115 -20.60 -27.93 -41.77
C LYS A 115 -20.95 -28.44 -43.17
#